data_AF-A0A940XTK1-F1
#
_entry.id   AF-A0A940XTK1-F1
#
_cell.length_a   1.000
_cell.length_b   1.000
_cell.length_c   1.000
_cell.angle_alpha   90.00
_cell.angle_beta   90.00
_cell.angle_gamma   90.00
#
_symmetry.space_group_name_H-M   'P 1'
#
loop_
_entity.id
_entity.type
_entity.pdbx_description
1 polymer ?
#
loop_
_entity_poly.entity_id
_entity_poly.type
_entity_poly.pdbx_seq_one_letter_code
_entity_poly.pdbx_strand_id
1 'polypeptide(L)'
;MTLTDLNNGFRDDEQRRRVQRVVHDRLADDRDPQECRFVMRFWWQLVMSYQEVSMDQLSLNVGKPKLDVIEALISAIRSSHADIDAWITTTQQAFPVIQDRGFEAVQNNKR
;
A
#
# COMPACT_ATOMS: atom_id res chain seq x y z
N MET A 1 -8.07 3.69 -16.66
CA MET A 1 -8.77 2.84 -15.67
C MET A 1 -9.06 3.70 -14.44
N THR A 2 -10.31 3.77 -13.96
CA THR A 2 -10.66 4.56 -12.76
C THR A 2 -10.34 3.77 -11.50
N LEU A 3 -10.07 4.45 -10.38
CA LEU A 3 -9.77 3.82 -9.08
C LEU A 3 -10.81 4.18 -7.99
N THR A 4 -11.89 4.86 -8.38
CA THR A 4 -12.93 5.35 -7.46
C THR A 4 -13.79 4.23 -6.87
N ASP A 5 -13.75 3.03 -7.47
CA ASP A 5 -14.53 1.86 -7.07
C ASP A 5 -13.87 1.02 -5.97
N LEU A 6 -12.57 1.24 -5.70
CA LEU A 6 -11.77 0.33 -4.87
C LEU A 6 -12.30 0.16 -3.45
N ASN A 7 -12.89 1.21 -2.86
CA ASN A 7 -13.39 1.16 -1.49
C ASN A 7 -14.56 0.18 -1.28
N ASN A 8 -15.20 -0.29 -2.37
CA ASN A 8 -16.33 -1.22 -2.32
C ASN A 8 -15.92 -2.70 -2.44
N GLY A 9 -14.66 -3.00 -2.77
CA GLY A 9 -14.21 -4.38 -3.02
C GLY A 9 -13.73 -5.14 -1.78
N PHE A 10 -13.82 -4.53 -0.59
CA PHE A 10 -13.41 -5.17 0.66
C PHE A 10 -14.57 -5.94 1.30
N ARG A 11 -14.26 -7.09 1.91
CA ARG A 11 -15.26 -7.87 2.66
C ARG A 11 -15.85 -7.08 3.82
N ASP A 12 -14.97 -6.40 4.55
CA ASP A 12 -15.25 -5.70 5.79
C ASP A 12 -14.18 -4.62 6.05
N ASP A 13 -14.44 -3.78 7.04
CA ASP A 13 -13.52 -2.72 7.45
C ASP A 13 -12.17 -3.27 7.95
N GLU A 14 -12.13 -4.49 8.49
CA GLU A 14 -10.90 -5.09 8.99
C GLU A 14 -9.97 -5.47 7.84
N GLN A 15 -10.50 -6.10 6.79
CA GLN A 15 -9.73 -6.41 5.58
C GLN A 15 -9.19 -5.13 4.94
N ARG A 16 -10.01 -4.07 4.85
CA ARG A 16 -9.55 -2.75 4.36
C ARG A 16 -8.42 -2.19 5.22
N ARG A 17 -8.56 -2.19 6.54
CA ARG A 17 -7.51 -1.72 7.48
C ARG A 17 -6.21 -2.50 7.34
N ARG A 18 -6.27 -3.82 7.14
CA ARG A 18 -5.08 -4.65 6.92
C ARG A 18 -4.37 -4.28 5.62
N VAL A 19 -5.11 -4.06 4.52
CA VAL A 19 -4.53 -3.57 3.26
C VAL A 19 -3.91 -2.18 3.45
N GLN A 20 -4.63 -1.25 4.07
CA GLN A 20 -4.12 0.09 4.36
C GLN A 20 -2.82 0.05 5.17
N ARG A 21 -2.72 -0.83 6.17
CA ARG A 21 -1.51 -1.02 6.97
C ARG A 21 -0.36 -1.54 6.12
N VAL A 22 -0.60 -2.50 5.22
CA VAL A 22 0.45 -3.00 4.32
C VAL A 22 0.95 -1.90 3.39
N VAL A 23 0.05 -1.15 2.75
CA VAL A 23 0.44 -0.06 1.85
C VAL A 23 1.23 1.02 2.61
N HIS A 24 0.74 1.44 3.78
CA HIS A 24 1.41 2.46 4.60
C HIS A 24 2.76 1.98 5.15
N ASP A 25 2.81 0.84 5.84
CA ASP A 25 4.01 0.44 6.60
C ASP A 25 5.11 -0.17 5.71
N ARG A 26 4.79 -0.56 4.46
CA ARG A 26 5.71 -1.34 3.61
C ARG A 26 5.94 -0.76 2.23
N LEU A 27 4.95 -0.09 1.65
CA LEU A 27 5.08 0.49 0.30
C LEU A 27 5.38 1.99 0.34
N ALA A 28 4.82 2.71 1.30
CA ALA A 28 5.07 4.15 1.52
C ALA A 28 6.40 4.39 2.24
N ASP A 29 7.49 3.98 1.59
CA ASP A 29 8.88 4.19 2.02
C ASP A 29 9.25 5.68 1.90
N ASP A 30 9.61 6.32 3.01
CA ASP A 30 9.91 7.76 3.09
C ASP A 30 11.30 8.13 2.51
N ARG A 31 12.14 7.14 2.19
CA ARG A 31 13.45 7.35 1.57
C ARG A 31 13.36 7.90 0.14
N ASP A 32 12.25 7.68 -0.55
CA ASP A 32 11.90 8.36 -1.81
C ASP A 32 10.62 9.20 -1.62
N PRO A 33 10.75 10.52 -1.40
CA PRO A 33 9.60 11.38 -1.13
C PRO A 33 8.58 11.45 -2.28
N GLN A 34 9.02 11.29 -3.52
CA GLN A 34 8.13 11.34 -4.68
C GLN A 34 7.29 10.07 -4.73
N GLU A 35 7.94 8.91 -4.68
CA GLU A 35 7.23 7.63 -4.66
C GLU A 35 6.27 7.54 -3.46
N CYS A 36 6.74 7.89 -2.26
CA CYS A 36 5.94 7.92 -1.04
C CYS A 36 4.66 8.75 -1.22
N ARG A 37 4.77 9.95 -1.80
CA ARG A 37 3.61 10.83 -2.03
C ARG A 37 2.54 10.16 -2.90
N PHE A 38 2.92 9.48 -3.97
CA PHE A 38 1.96 8.85 -4.87
C PHE A 38 1.39 7.55 -4.28
N VAL A 39 2.19 6.79 -3.55
CA VAL A 39 1.69 5.62 -2.78
C VAL A 39 0.70 6.07 -1.69
N MET A 40 0.94 7.18 -1.00
CA MET A 40 0.02 7.72 0.00
C MET A 40 -1.29 8.24 -0.61
N ARG A 41 -1.26 8.81 -1.83
CA ARG A 41 -2.49 9.14 -2.56
C ARG A 41 -3.29 7.90 -2.93
N PHE A 42 -2.62 6.85 -3.38
CA PHE A 42 -3.25 5.55 -3.61
C PHE A 42 -3.81 4.97 -2.30
N TRP A 43 -3.11 5.11 -1.18
CA TRP A 43 -3.62 4.71 0.14
C TRP A 43 -4.94 5.41 0.49
N TRP A 44 -5.06 6.71 0.23
CA TRP A 44 -6.33 7.44 0.39
C TRP A 44 -7.42 6.94 -0.56
N GLN A 45 -7.05 6.60 -1.80
CA GLN A 45 -7.95 6.05 -2.81
C GLN A 45 -8.67 4.77 -2.35
N LEU A 46 -8.07 3.98 -1.43
CA LEU A 46 -8.69 2.76 -0.88
C LEU A 46 -9.91 3.03 0.01
N VAL A 47 -10.14 4.27 0.43
CA VAL A 47 -11.26 4.65 1.31
C VAL A 47 -12.15 5.70 0.65
N MET A 48 -11.57 6.60 -0.12
CA MET A 48 -12.29 7.71 -0.75
C MET A 48 -13.15 7.23 -1.94
N SER A 49 -14.30 7.88 -2.10
CA SER A 49 -15.20 7.69 -3.25
C SER A 49 -14.84 8.56 -4.47
N TYR A 50 -13.87 9.46 -4.33
CA TYR A 50 -13.38 10.32 -5.39
C TYR A 50 -11.93 9.95 -5.76
N GLN A 51 -11.44 10.46 -6.90
CA GLN A 51 -10.14 10.07 -7.43
C GLN A 51 -9.02 10.96 -6.85
N GLU A 52 -8.10 10.35 -6.10
CA GLU A 52 -6.89 10.97 -5.55
C GLU A 52 -5.67 10.77 -6.47
N VAL A 53 -5.64 9.65 -7.19
CA VAL A 53 -4.54 9.29 -8.11
C VAL A 53 -5.06 8.49 -9.29
N SER A 54 -4.45 8.64 -10.46
CA SER A 54 -4.70 7.78 -11.62
C SER A 54 -3.66 6.67 -11.74
N MET A 55 -3.97 5.62 -12.51
CA MET A 55 -2.98 4.61 -12.88
C MET A 55 -1.78 5.22 -13.61
N ASP A 56 -2.00 6.16 -14.54
CA ASP A 56 -0.91 6.82 -15.26
C ASP A 56 0.03 7.58 -14.31
N GLN A 57 -0.54 8.25 -13.29
CA GLN A 57 0.24 8.90 -12.25
C GLN A 57 1.04 7.89 -11.41
N LEU A 58 0.47 6.74 -11.08
CA LEU A 58 1.22 5.69 -10.38
C LEU A 58 2.35 5.14 -11.25
N SER A 59 2.08 4.79 -12.51
CA SER A 59 3.09 4.24 -13.41
C SER A 59 4.26 5.19 -13.70
N LEU A 60 4.02 6.50 -13.66
CA LEU A 60 5.06 7.52 -13.87
C LEU A 60 5.90 7.81 -12.62
N ASN A 61 5.38 7.56 -11.43
CA ASN A 61 5.99 8.05 -10.18
C ASN A 61 6.35 6.94 -9.18
N VAL A 62 5.94 5.70 -9.42
CA VAL A 62 6.20 4.55 -8.55
C VAL A 62 7.12 3.57 -9.26
N GLY A 63 8.16 3.12 -8.58
CA GLY A 63 9.11 2.15 -9.09
C GLY A 63 8.42 0.83 -9.43
N LYS A 64 8.90 0.16 -10.48
CA LYS A 64 8.27 -1.05 -11.03
C LYS A 64 7.92 -2.11 -9.98
N PRO A 65 8.78 -2.46 -8.99
CA PRO A 65 8.45 -3.46 -7.99
C PRO A 65 7.21 -3.11 -7.14
N LYS A 66 7.05 -1.85 -6.74
CA LYS A 66 5.89 -1.41 -5.96
C LYS A 66 4.66 -1.21 -6.85
N LEU A 67 4.85 -0.75 -8.09
CA LEU A 67 3.78 -0.62 -9.06
C LEU A 67 3.12 -1.98 -9.35
N ASP A 68 3.91 -3.04 -9.55
CA ASP A 68 3.41 -4.39 -9.82
C ASP A 68 2.53 -4.90 -8.66
N VAL A 69 2.93 -4.59 -7.42
CA VAL A 69 2.18 -4.94 -6.22
C VAL A 69 0.88 -4.14 -6.11
N ILE A 70 0.91 -2.85 -6.46
CA ILE A 70 -0.29 -2.00 -6.49
C ILE A 70 -1.27 -2.49 -7.57
N GLU A 71 -0.78 -2.83 -8.76
CA GLU A 71 -1.59 -3.41 -9.84
C GLU A 71 -2.21 -4.75 -9.40
N ALA A 72 -1.44 -5.60 -8.73
CA ALA A 72 -1.94 -6.86 -8.16
C ALA A 72 -3.02 -6.63 -7.09
N LEU A 73 -2.89 -5.61 -6.24
CA LEU A 73 -3.92 -5.24 -5.27
C LEU A 73 -5.20 -4.79 -5.95
N ILE A 74 -5.10 -3.91 -6.96
CA ILE A 74 -6.25 -3.42 -7.73
C ILE A 74 -6.98 -4.58 -8.39
N SER A 75 -6.23 -5.54 -8.96
CA SER A 75 -6.82 -6.77 -9.49
C SER A 75 -7.53 -7.57 -8.40
N ALA A 76 -6.86 -7.82 -7.27
CA ALA A 76 -7.42 -8.59 -6.16
C ALA A 76 -8.71 -7.99 -5.61
N ILE A 77 -8.76 -6.67 -5.40
CA ILE A 77 -9.95 -5.92 -4.95
C ILE A 77 -11.14 -6.14 -5.90
N ARG A 78 -10.88 -6.26 -7.21
CA ARG A 78 -11.91 -6.47 -8.22
C ARG A 78 -12.25 -7.93 -8.47
N SER A 79 -11.41 -8.86 -8.00
CA SER A 79 -11.58 -10.30 -8.22
C SER A 79 -12.27 -10.97 -7.03
N SER A 80 -11.64 -11.00 -5.85
CA SER A 80 -12.21 -11.67 -4.69
C SER A 80 -11.55 -11.25 -3.36
N HIS A 81 -12.31 -11.41 -2.27
CA HIS A 81 -11.78 -11.19 -0.92
C HIS A 81 -10.62 -12.14 -0.57
N ALA A 82 -10.60 -13.35 -1.14
CA ALA A 82 -9.53 -14.31 -0.91
C ALA A 82 -8.22 -13.86 -1.58
N ASP A 83 -8.31 -13.25 -2.76
CA ASP A 83 -7.15 -12.69 -3.46
C ASP A 83 -6.55 -11.51 -2.69
N ILE A 84 -7.39 -10.71 -2.03
CA ILE A 84 -6.91 -9.64 -1.14
C ILE A 84 -6.12 -10.24 0.03
N ASP A 85 -6.62 -11.30 0.67
CA ASP A 85 -5.94 -11.96 1.78
C ASP A 85 -4.60 -12.60 1.33
N ALA A 86 -4.57 -13.18 0.13
CA ALA A 86 -3.35 -13.70 -0.50
C ALA A 86 -2.34 -12.58 -0.83
N TRP A 87 -2.84 -11.45 -1.34
CA TRP A 87 -2.04 -10.26 -1.63
C TRP A 87 -1.40 -9.70 -0.37
N ILE A 88 -2.15 -9.61 0.75
CA ILE A 88 -1.63 -9.16 2.05
C ILE A 88 -0.44 -10.04 2.44
N THR A 89 -0.61 -11.36 2.41
CA THR A 89 0.41 -12.31 2.85
C THR A 89 1.67 -12.22 1.99
N THR A 90 1.51 -12.23 0.66
CA THR A 90 2.62 -12.17 -0.30
C THR A 90 3.37 -10.85 -0.21
N THR A 91 2.65 -9.73 -0.10
CA THR A 91 3.26 -8.39 -0.04
C THR A 91 4.03 -8.20 1.27
N GLN A 92 3.50 -8.70 2.39
CA GLN A 92 4.21 -8.63 3.67
C GLN A 92 5.54 -9.39 3.67
N GLN A 93 5.63 -10.49 2.91
CA GLN A 93 6.85 -11.28 2.74
C GLN A 93 7.85 -10.59 1.81
N ALA A 94 7.37 -10.02 0.70
CA ALA A 94 8.22 -9.36 -0.29
C ALA A 94 8.74 -7.98 0.17
N PHE A 95 7.95 -7.25 0.96
CA PHE A 95 8.27 -5.92 1.46
C PHE A 95 8.25 -5.94 3.00
N PRO A 96 9.36 -6.34 3.65
CA PRO A 96 9.46 -6.29 5.11
C PRO A 96 9.38 -4.83 5.61
N VAL A 97 8.90 -4.63 6.84
CA VAL A 97 8.92 -3.31 7.47
C VAL A 97 10.36 -2.81 7.51
N ILE A 98 10.59 -1.61 6.98
CA ILE A 98 11.86 -0.93 7.16
C ILE A 98 11.88 -0.42 8.60
N GLN A 99 12.62 -1.12 9.46
CA GLN A 99 12.92 -0.59 10.79
C GLN A 99 13.98 0.50 10.62
N ASP A 100 13.57 1.73 10.83
CA ASP A 100 14.49 2.86 10.79
C ASP A 100 15.55 2.67 11.89
N ARG A 101 16.84 2.61 11.50
CA ARG A 101 17.95 2.28 12.41
C ARG A 101 18.09 3.27 13.58
N GLY A 102 17.43 4.44 13.50
CA GLY A 102 17.34 5.39 14.60
C GLY A 102 16.58 4.87 15.83
N PHE A 103 15.70 3.88 15.67
CA PHE A 103 14.92 3.32 16.78
C PHE A 103 15.74 2.39 17.68
N GLU A 104 16.68 1.61 17.11
CA GLU A 104 17.57 0.73 17.87
C GLU A 104 18.58 1.52 18.73
N ALA A 105 19.05 2.67 18.24
CA ALA A 105 19.96 3.55 18.99
C ALA A 105 19.31 4.14 20.26
N VAL A 106 18.01 4.42 20.25
CA VAL A 106 17.27 4.94 21.41
C VAL A 106 16.98 3.84 22.44
N GLN A 107 16.82 2.59 22.02
CA GLN A 107 16.61 1.48 22.96
C GLN A 107 17.90 1.02 23.66
N ASN A 108 19.04 1.05 22.97
CA ASN A 108 20.34 0.71 23.58
C ASN A 108 20.86 1.76 24.57
N ASN A 109 20.38 3.01 24.51
CA ASN A 109 20.73 4.06 25.46
C ASN A 109 19.85 4.08 26.73
N LYS A 110 18.92 3.13 26.87
CA LYS A 110 18.05 2.96 28.05
C LYS A 110 18.34 1.67 28.83
N ARG A 111 19.46 1.00 28.56
CA ARG A 111 19.94 -0.17 29.32
C ARG A 111 21.10 0.18 30.21
#